data_AF-A0A3M7AZZ0-F1
#
_entry.id   AF-A0A3M7AZZ0-F1
#
_cell.length_a   1.000
_cell.length_b   1.000
_cell.length_c   1.000
_cell.angle_alpha   90.00
_cell.angle_beta   90.00
_cell.angle_gamma   90.00
#
_symmetry.space_group_name_H-M   'P 1'
#
loop_
_entity.id
_entity.type
_entity.pdbx_description
1 polymer ?
#
loop_
_entity_poly.entity_id
_entity_poly.type
_entity_poly.pdbx_seq_one_letter_code
_entity_poly.pdbx_strand_id
1 'polypeptide(L)'
;MKKNMFDDDKNSFQDWDDIYRTNVSQCYFMSTCFIPLLAKATQHTHGYSGTIINVSSISGQVKTSQHHPQYNASKAACIHLTRMLANEIAQNGIKIRVNTIAPGVFPSEMTAGSSGANQKSAIPKDKFENKVPAARPGNDRDMASTLLFCATNTYLNGQTITVDGGYTLAAGM
;
A
#
# COMPACT_ATOMS: atom_id res chain seq x y z
N MET A 1 13.08 -0.59 30.41
CA MET A 1 13.26 -0.74 28.95
C MET A 1 12.53 0.38 28.25
N LYS A 2 12.95 0.80 27.05
CA LYS A 2 12.12 1.71 26.22
C LYS A 2 10.86 0.96 25.77
N LYS A 3 9.72 1.66 25.69
CA LYS A 3 8.48 1.10 25.12
C LYS A 3 8.81 0.49 23.75
N ASN A 4 8.50 -0.78 23.56
CA ASN A 4 8.85 -1.54 22.38
C ASN A 4 7.61 -2.30 21.86
N MET A 5 7.79 -3.22 20.91
CA MET A 5 6.66 -3.92 20.28
C MET A 5 5.87 -4.83 21.23
N PHE A 6 6.44 -5.19 22.38
CA PHE A 6 5.80 -6.03 23.39
C PHE A 6 4.90 -5.24 24.35
N ASP A 7 4.96 -3.90 24.29
CA ASP A 7 4.23 -2.99 25.18
C ASP A 7 3.02 -2.34 24.46
N ASP A 8 2.54 -2.92 23.35
CA ASP A 8 1.39 -2.41 22.60
C ASP A 8 0.07 -2.86 23.24
N ASP A 9 -0.76 -1.90 23.63
CA ASP A 9 -2.05 -2.12 24.27
C ASP A 9 -3.11 -2.68 23.29
N LYS A 10 -2.85 -2.61 21.97
CA LYS A 10 -3.73 -3.11 20.90
C LYS A 10 -3.18 -4.36 20.21
N ASN A 11 -2.81 -5.35 21.01
CA ASN A 11 -2.11 -6.54 20.53
C ASN A 11 -2.83 -7.86 20.88
N SER A 12 -4.16 -7.83 21.04
CA SER A 12 -4.95 -9.05 21.21
C SER A 12 -5.09 -9.82 19.90
N PHE A 13 -5.42 -11.11 19.95
CA PHE A 13 -5.71 -11.89 18.73
C PHE A 13 -6.81 -11.24 17.87
N GLN A 14 -7.83 -10.66 18.49
CA GLN A 14 -8.90 -9.97 17.76
C GLN A 14 -8.37 -8.74 17.01
N ASP A 15 -7.46 -7.96 17.60
CA ASP A 15 -6.84 -6.81 16.94
C ASP A 15 -6.06 -7.24 15.68
N TRP A 16 -5.35 -8.37 15.76
CA TRP A 16 -4.67 -8.98 14.61
C TRP A 16 -5.66 -9.40 13.54
N ASP A 17 -6.71 -10.14 13.92
CA ASP A 17 -7.72 -10.63 12.99
C ASP A 17 -8.43 -9.49 12.26
N ASP A 18 -8.80 -8.41 12.97
CA ASP A 18 -9.50 -7.27 12.37
C ASP A 18 -8.61 -6.50 11.39
N ILE A 19 -7.33 -6.35 11.73
CA ILE A 19 -6.34 -5.71 10.86
C ILE A 19 -6.07 -6.57 9.62
N TYR A 20 -5.96 -7.89 9.76
CA TYR A 20 -5.77 -8.80 8.61
C TYR A 20 -7.01 -8.88 7.72
N ARG A 21 -8.20 -8.90 8.32
CA ARG A 21 -9.47 -8.84 7.58
C ARG A 21 -9.51 -7.61 6.68
N THR A 22 -9.09 -6.46 7.22
CA THR A 22 -9.11 -5.16 6.52
C THR A 22 -8.00 -5.03 5.49
N ASN A 23 -6.77 -5.44 5.81
CA ASN A 23 -5.60 -5.16 4.95
C ASN A 23 -5.20 -6.32 4.03
N VAL A 24 -5.69 -7.54 4.28
CA VAL A 24 -5.27 -8.74 3.53
C VAL A 24 -6.47 -9.41 2.88
N SER A 25 -7.45 -9.85 3.68
CA SER A 25 -8.62 -10.56 3.16
C SER A 25 -9.43 -9.70 2.19
N GLN A 26 -9.67 -8.43 2.55
CA GLN A 26 -10.35 -7.46 1.69
C GLN A 26 -9.66 -7.31 0.32
N CYS A 27 -8.33 -7.19 0.29
CA CYS A 27 -7.58 -7.09 -0.97
C CYS A 27 -7.75 -8.36 -1.84
N TYR A 28 -7.72 -9.55 -1.25
CA TYR A 28 -7.94 -10.79 -1.98
C TYR A 28 -9.33 -10.85 -2.60
N PHE A 29 -10.38 -10.73 -1.78
CA PHE A 29 -11.76 -10.90 -2.24
C PHE A 29 -12.20 -9.80 -3.20
N MET A 30 -11.77 -8.56 -2.99
CA MET A 30 -12.02 -7.48 -3.95
C MET A 30 -11.30 -7.75 -5.27
N SER A 31 -10.02 -8.13 -5.23
CA SER A 31 -9.27 -8.43 -6.45
C SER A 31 -9.94 -9.54 -7.26
N THR A 32 -10.25 -10.67 -6.62
CA THR A 32 -10.79 -11.86 -7.31
C THR A 32 -12.21 -11.65 -7.82
N CYS A 33 -13.06 -10.91 -7.09
CA CYS A 33 -14.43 -10.60 -7.50
C CYS A 33 -14.49 -9.86 -8.85
N PHE A 34 -13.53 -8.97 -9.13
CA PHE A 34 -13.50 -8.18 -10.37
C PHE A 34 -12.72 -8.81 -11.52
N ILE A 35 -12.00 -9.92 -11.31
CA ILE A 35 -11.23 -10.60 -12.37
C ILE A 35 -12.08 -10.88 -13.62
N PRO A 36 -13.31 -11.43 -13.54
CA PRO A 36 -14.10 -11.72 -14.75
C PRO A 36 -14.43 -10.46 -15.57
N LEU A 37 -14.74 -9.35 -14.89
CA LEU A 37 -15.06 -8.07 -15.53
C LEU A 37 -13.82 -7.45 -16.17
N LEU A 38 -12.70 -7.46 -15.45
CA LEU A 38 -11.41 -6.97 -15.97
C LEU A 38 -10.94 -7.79 -17.17
N ALA A 39 -11.06 -9.12 -17.12
CA ALA A 39 -10.70 -10.01 -18.21
C ALA A 39 -11.53 -9.72 -19.46
N LYS A 40 -12.85 -9.56 -19.31
CA LYS A 40 -13.73 -9.17 -20.42
C LYS A 40 -13.34 -7.80 -20.99
N ALA A 41 -13.04 -6.81 -20.15
CA ALA A 41 -12.63 -5.48 -20.59
C ALA A 41 -11.39 -5.53 -21.52
N THR A 42 -10.45 -6.44 -21.27
CA THR A 42 -9.23 -6.58 -22.10
C THR A 42 -9.47 -7.07 -23.53
N GLN A 43 -10.63 -7.66 -23.80
CA GLN A 43 -10.94 -8.20 -25.12
C GLN A 43 -11.30 -7.08 -26.12
N HIS A 44 -11.72 -5.90 -25.63
CA HIS A 44 -12.16 -4.79 -26.47
C HIS A 44 -11.01 -4.00 -27.11
N THR A 45 -9.79 -4.10 -26.58
CA THR A 45 -8.64 -3.33 -27.08
C THR A 45 -7.43 -4.24 -27.21
N HIS A 46 -6.96 -4.43 -28.45
CA HIS A 46 -5.79 -5.25 -28.71
C HIS A 46 -4.56 -4.72 -27.96
N GLY A 47 -3.81 -5.61 -27.31
CA GLY A 47 -2.62 -5.25 -26.55
C GLY A 47 -2.89 -4.60 -25.18
N TYR A 48 -4.15 -4.42 -24.79
CA TYR A 48 -4.49 -3.88 -23.47
C TYR A 48 -4.51 -5.00 -22.41
N SER A 49 -3.99 -4.67 -21.23
CA SER A 49 -4.08 -5.50 -20.03
C SER A 49 -4.77 -4.71 -18.93
N GLY A 50 -5.81 -5.30 -18.33
CA GLY A 50 -6.47 -4.75 -17.16
C GLY A 50 -5.48 -4.66 -16.00
N THR A 51 -5.80 -3.87 -14.98
CA THR A 51 -4.90 -3.73 -13.84
C THR A 51 -5.63 -3.61 -12.52
N ILE A 52 -5.07 -4.27 -11.51
CA ILE A 52 -5.44 -4.15 -10.10
C ILE A 52 -4.28 -3.47 -9.40
N ILE A 53 -4.58 -2.42 -8.63
CA ILE A 53 -3.59 -1.68 -7.86
C ILE A 53 -4.01 -1.73 -6.39
N ASN A 54 -3.29 -2.53 -5.61
CA ASN A 54 -3.48 -2.60 -4.16
C ASN A 54 -2.68 -1.49 -3.46
N VAL A 55 -3.17 -1.01 -2.32
CA VAL A 55 -2.49 0.01 -1.52
C VAL A 55 -2.00 -0.61 -0.21
N SER A 56 -0.69 -0.81 -0.12
CA SER A 56 -0.01 -1.25 1.10
C SER A 56 0.56 -0.05 1.87
N SER A 57 1.79 -0.16 2.38
CA SER A 57 2.53 0.86 3.12
C SER A 57 4.01 0.48 3.17
N ILE A 58 4.89 1.47 3.32
CA ILE A 58 6.29 1.21 3.70
C ILE A 58 6.41 0.44 5.03
N SER A 59 5.40 0.50 5.89
CA SER A 59 5.32 -0.30 7.12
C SER A 59 5.41 -1.80 6.85
N GLY A 60 5.01 -2.27 5.65
CA GLY A 60 5.20 -3.65 5.21
C GLY A 60 6.59 -3.97 4.66
N GLN A 61 7.50 -2.99 4.59
CA GLN A 61 8.84 -3.11 4.03
C GLN A 61 9.95 -2.85 5.05
N VAL A 62 9.71 -2.02 6.06
CA VAL A 62 10.73 -1.63 7.05
C VAL A 62 10.79 -2.61 8.23
N LYS A 63 12.00 -2.87 8.72
CA LYS A 63 12.24 -3.65 9.95
C LYS A 63 11.71 -3.02 11.25
N THR A 64 11.52 -1.70 11.31
CA THR A 64 11.09 -1.03 12.54
C THR A 64 9.60 -1.25 12.77
N SER A 65 9.19 -1.70 13.96
CA SER A 65 7.77 -1.95 14.27
C SER A 65 6.91 -0.69 14.24
N GLN A 66 7.51 0.49 14.39
CA GLN A 66 6.83 1.79 14.49
C GLN A 66 5.75 1.81 15.60
N HIS A 67 5.85 0.89 16.56
CA HIS A 67 4.84 0.66 17.62
C HIS A 67 3.47 0.15 17.10
N HIS A 68 3.44 -0.55 15.97
CA HIS A 68 2.24 -1.20 15.42
C HIS A 68 2.59 -2.45 14.57
N PRO A 69 3.19 -3.50 15.18
CA PRO A 69 3.70 -4.67 14.46
C PRO A 69 2.67 -5.46 13.64
N GLN A 70 1.45 -5.60 14.15
CA GLN A 70 0.30 -6.23 13.50
C GLN A 70 -0.09 -5.50 12.20
N TYR A 71 -0.03 -4.17 12.18
CA TYR A 71 -0.24 -3.38 10.98
C TYR A 71 0.87 -3.63 9.95
N ASN A 72 2.14 -3.58 10.39
CA ASN A 72 3.30 -3.84 9.52
C ASN A 72 3.22 -5.23 8.88
N ALA A 73 2.94 -6.26 9.67
CA ALA A 73 2.78 -7.63 9.21
C ALA A 73 1.65 -7.76 8.18
N SER A 74 0.50 -7.13 8.43
CA SER A 74 -0.62 -7.15 7.48
C SER A 74 -0.30 -6.46 6.14
N LYS A 75 0.49 -5.37 6.18
CA LYS A 75 0.92 -4.64 4.97
C LYS A 75 1.98 -5.42 4.19
N ALA A 76 2.86 -6.15 4.88
CA ALA A 76 3.77 -7.11 4.23
C ALA A 76 3.00 -8.26 3.58
N ALA A 77 1.98 -8.80 4.26
CA ALA A 77 1.10 -9.83 3.70
C ALA A 77 0.35 -9.34 2.45
N CYS A 78 -0.15 -8.09 2.43
CA CYS A 78 -0.75 -7.48 1.24
C CYS A 78 0.23 -7.41 0.04
N ILE A 79 1.49 -7.08 0.29
CA ILE A 79 2.54 -7.05 -0.75
C ILE A 79 2.76 -8.46 -1.32
N HIS A 80 2.89 -9.46 -0.44
CA HIS A 80 3.10 -10.84 -0.88
C HIS A 80 1.88 -11.40 -1.63
N LEU A 81 0.68 -11.17 -1.10
CA LEU A 81 -0.58 -11.54 -1.73
C LEU A 81 -0.70 -10.98 -3.16
N THR A 82 -0.29 -9.73 -3.37
CA THR A 82 -0.29 -9.12 -4.70
C THR A 82 0.63 -9.86 -5.68
N ARG A 83 1.80 -10.30 -5.24
CA ARG A 83 2.72 -11.11 -6.08
C ARG A 83 2.11 -12.47 -6.42
N MET A 84 1.45 -13.11 -5.45
CA MET A 84 0.73 -14.36 -5.69
C MET A 84 -0.38 -14.18 -6.72
N LEU A 85 -1.24 -13.16 -6.55
CA LEU A 85 -2.31 -12.83 -7.49
C LEU A 85 -1.76 -12.55 -8.90
N ALA A 86 -0.71 -11.74 -9.02
CA ALA A 86 -0.07 -11.43 -10.30
C ALA A 86 0.41 -12.70 -11.01
N ASN A 87 1.04 -13.62 -10.27
CA ASN A 87 1.54 -14.88 -10.82
C ASN A 87 0.40 -15.80 -11.24
N GLU A 88 -0.58 -16.07 -10.36
CA GLU A 88 -1.70 -16.97 -10.63
C GLU A 88 -2.52 -16.51 -11.85
N ILE A 89 -2.84 -15.21 -11.93
CA ILE A 89 -3.57 -14.64 -13.06
C ILE A 89 -2.79 -14.81 -14.37
N ALA A 90 -1.48 -14.54 -14.34
CA ALA A 90 -0.62 -14.68 -15.52
C ALA A 90 -0.49 -16.14 -15.99
N GLN A 91 -0.35 -17.09 -15.07
CA GLN A 91 -0.27 -18.52 -15.39
C GLN A 91 -1.58 -19.05 -16.01
N ASN A 92 -2.72 -18.43 -15.69
CA ASN A 92 -4.02 -18.73 -16.31
C ASN A 92 -4.23 -18.02 -17.66
N GLY A 93 -3.22 -17.32 -18.19
CA GLY A 93 -3.31 -16.63 -19.48
C GLY A 93 -4.23 -15.40 -19.48
N ILE A 94 -4.65 -14.93 -18.30
CA ILE A 94 -5.53 -13.78 -18.16
C ILE A 94 -4.70 -12.50 -18.24
N LYS A 95 -5.08 -11.57 -19.13
CA LYS A 95 -4.36 -10.31 -19.37
C LYS A 95 -4.63 -9.25 -18.30
N ILE A 96 -4.42 -9.57 -17.03
CA ILE A 96 -4.55 -8.62 -15.92
C ILE A 96 -3.21 -8.52 -15.20
N ARG A 97 -2.78 -7.30 -14.91
CA ARG A 97 -1.59 -7.00 -14.11
C ARG A 97 -2.01 -6.66 -12.69
N VAL A 98 -1.23 -7.08 -11.70
CA VAL A 98 -1.49 -6.75 -10.30
C VAL A 98 -0.24 -6.13 -9.70
N ASN A 99 -0.36 -4.90 -9.19
CA ASN A 99 0.75 -4.16 -8.58
C ASN A 99 0.32 -3.58 -7.23
N THR A 100 1.30 -3.20 -6.42
CA THR A 100 1.08 -2.55 -5.13
C THR A 100 1.74 -1.18 -5.11
N ILE A 101 1.09 -0.20 -4.48
CA ILE A 101 1.74 1.05 -4.07
C ILE A 101 2.03 0.96 -2.57
N ALA A 102 3.23 1.34 -2.15
CA ALA A 102 3.66 1.41 -0.76
C ALA A 102 3.94 2.89 -0.39
N PRO A 103 2.92 3.62 0.11
CA PRO A 103 3.10 5.00 0.53
C PRO A 103 3.95 5.10 1.79
N GLY A 104 4.75 6.16 1.86
CA GLY A 104 5.32 6.68 3.11
C GLY A 104 4.30 7.49 3.91
N VAL A 105 4.75 8.58 4.51
CA VAL A 105 3.85 9.42 5.31
C VAL A 105 3.10 10.41 4.42
N PHE A 106 1.79 10.22 4.34
CA PHE A 106 0.83 11.11 3.69
C PHE A 106 -0.17 11.65 4.71
N PRO A 107 -0.72 12.86 4.51
CA PRO A 107 -1.83 13.36 5.33
C PRO A 107 -3.06 12.47 5.23
N SER A 108 -3.48 11.91 6.36
CA SER A 108 -4.71 11.13 6.54
C SER A 108 -5.15 11.20 8.00
N GLU A 109 -6.35 10.72 8.32
CA GLU A 109 -6.82 10.64 9.72
C GLU A 109 -5.88 9.80 10.59
N MET A 110 -5.25 8.77 10.01
CA MET A 110 -4.27 7.94 10.68
C MET A 110 -3.02 8.72 11.10
N THR A 111 -2.59 9.71 10.31
CA THR A 111 -1.34 10.46 10.53
C THR A 111 -1.55 11.83 11.15
N ALA A 112 -2.72 12.44 10.97
CA ALA A 112 -3.08 13.76 11.48
C ALA A 112 -4.10 13.71 12.63
N GLY A 113 -4.71 12.55 12.92
CA GLY A 113 -5.73 12.34 13.94
C GLY A 113 -7.13 12.84 13.57
N SER A 114 -7.27 13.63 12.50
CA SER A 114 -8.56 14.14 12.01
C SER A 114 -8.48 14.60 10.55
N SER A 115 -9.66 14.76 9.94
CA SER A 115 -9.85 15.43 8.66
C SER A 115 -10.70 16.69 8.83
N GLY A 116 -10.44 17.72 8.02
CA GLY A 116 -11.32 18.88 7.90
C GLY A 116 -12.62 18.55 7.15
N ALA A 117 -13.52 19.52 7.05
CA ALA A 117 -14.81 19.38 6.35
C ALA A 117 -14.68 18.98 4.86
N ASN A 118 -13.51 19.19 4.25
CA ASN A 118 -13.19 18.79 2.89
C ASN A 118 -12.54 17.39 2.78
N GLN A 119 -12.57 16.58 3.85
CA GLN A 119 -11.92 15.26 3.91
C GLN A 119 -10.40 15.32 3.65
N LYS A 120 -9.77 16.45 3.99
CA LYS A 120 -8.32 16.60 3.94
C LYS A 120 -7.75 16.68 5.34
N SER A 121 -6.71 15.90 5.56
CA SER A 121 -5.83 16.00 6.71
C SER A 121 -4.63 16.89 6.36
N ALA A 122 -4.00 17.47 7.37
CA ALA A 122 -2.78 18.24 7.22
C ALA A 122 -1.72 17.73 8.20
N ILE A 123 -0.49 17.65 7.73
CA ILE A 123 0.67 17.35 8.56
C ILE A 123 1.63 18.54 8.44
N PRO A 124 2.03 19.17 9.55
CA PRO A 124 3.00 20.26 9.54
C PRO A 124 4.34 19.80 8.92
N LYS A 125 4.87 20.56 7.96
CA LYS A 125 6.08 20.19 7.21
C LYS A 125 7.33 20.17 8.09
N ASP A 126 7.38 21.09 9.06
CA ASP A 126 8.42 21.22 10.10
C ASP A 126 8.62 19.91 10.87
N LYS A 127 7.57 19.08 11.02
CA LYS A 127 7.69 17.76 11.67
C LYS A 127 8.51 16.74 10.85
N PHE A 128 8.79 17.02 9.58
CA PHE A 128 9.51 16.13 8.65
C PHE A 128 10.89 16.66 8.26
N GLU A 129 11.25 17.86 8.72
CA GLU A 129 12.61 18.36 8.63
C GLU A 129 13.55 17.34 9.31
N ASN A 130 14.51 16.82 8.54
CA ASN A 130 15.48 15.79 8.94
C ASN A 130 14.93 14.37 9.21
N LYS A 131 13.64 14.07 8.93
CA LYS A 131 13.12 12.70 9.07
C LYS A 131 13.17 11.87 7.80
N VAL A 132 13.01 12.53 6.64
CA VAL A 132 13.09 11.92 5.31
C VAL A 132 13.84 12.86 4.38
N PRO A 133 14.56 12.36 3.35
CA PRO A 133 15.28 13.18 2.37
C PRO A 133 14.44 14.28 1.72
N ALA A 134 13.15 14.03 1.46
CA ALA A 134 12.26 15.04 0.88
C ALA A 134 11.89 16.19 1.83
N ALA A 135 12.17 16.08 3.13
CA ALA A 135 11.86 17.06 4.18
C ALA A 135 10.37 17.50 4.22
N ARG A 136 9.46 16.66 3.75
CA ARG A 136 8.00 16.91 3.73
C ARG A 136 7.22 15.59 3.70
N PRO A 137 5.96 15.59 4.13
CA PRO A 137 5.03 14.50 3.81
C PRO A 137 4.72 14.48 2.30
N GLY A 138 4.23 13.33 1.84
CA GLY A 138 3.65 13.18 0.51
C GLY A 138 2.39 14.05 0.33
N ASN A 139 2.04 14.34 -0.91
CA ASN A 139 0.83 15.09 -1.27
C ASN A 139 0.06 14.40 -2.41
N ASP A 140 -1.12 14.93 -2.75
CA ASP A 140 -1.99 14.38 -3.79
C ASP A 140 -1.28 14.16 -5.13
N ARG A 141 -0.37 15.06 -5.55
CA ARG A 141 0.36 14.92 -6.82
C ARG A 141 1.35 13.77 -6.79
N ASP A 142 2.02 13.54 -5.66
CA ASP A 142 2.94 12.40 -5.51
C ASP A 142 2.16 11.10 -5.67
N MET A 143 1.02 10.97 -4.97
CA MET A 143 0.16 9.77 -5.04
C MET A 143 -0.45 9.57 -6.43
N ALA A 144 -1.02 10.63 -7.02
CA ALA A 144 -1.67 10.57 -8.33
C ALA A 144 -0.67 10.18 -9.43
N SER A 145 0.56 10.70 -9.37
CA SER A 145 1.62 10.35 -10.33
C SER A 145 1.99 8.87 -10.25
N THR A 146 2.14 8.33 -9.03
CA THR A 146 2.42 6.91 -8.81
C THR A 146 1.27 6.03 -9.27
N LEU A 147 0.03 6.40 -8.97
CA LEU A 147 -1.16 5.68 -9.42
C LEU A 147 -1.25 5.63 -10.94
N LEU A 148 -1.05 6.78 -11.59
CA LEU A 148 -1.07 6.88 -13.04
C LEU A 148 0.02 6.01 -13.67
N PHE A 149 1.24 6.05 -13.14
CA PHE A 149 2.34 5.19 -13.57
C PHE A 149 1.97 3.70 -13.51
N CYS A 150 1.42 3.23 -12.38
CA CYS A 150 0.98 1.84 -12.22
C CYS A 150 -0.15 1.46 -13.21
N ALA A 151 -1.08 2.40 -13.42
CA ALA A 151 -2.24 2.19 -14.27
C ALA A 151 -1.86 2.11 -15.76
N THR A 152 -0.99 2.99 -16.23
CA THR A 152 -0.68 3.15 -17.67
C THR A 152 0.53 2.34 -18.12
N ASN A 153 1.42 1.93 -17.22
CA ASN A 153 2.59 1.13 -17.59
C ASN A 153 2.21 -0.36 -17.76
N THR A 154 1.93 -0.77 -18.99
CA THR A 154 1.53 -2.14 -19.33
C THR A 154 2.65 -3.18 -19.15
N TYR A 155 3.89 -2.75 -18.93
CA TYR A 155 5.02 -3.64 -18.64
C TYR A 155 5.19 -3.91 -17.13
N LEU A 156 4.43 -3.21 -16.28
CA LEU A 156 4.51 -3.34 -14.82
C LEU A 156 3.58 -4.46 -14.31
N ASN A 157 4.14 -5.55 -13.78
CA ASN A 157 3.37 -6.62 -13.16
C ASN A 157 4.09 -7.21 -11.93
N GLY A 158 3.35 -7.43 -10.84
CA GLY A 158 3.86 -7.98 -9.58
C GLY A 158 4.78 -7.04 -8.79
N GLN A 159 4.84 -5.76 -9.14
CA GLN A 159 5.76 -4.80 -8.52
C GLN A 159 5.14 -4.11 -7.31
N THR A 160 5.99 -3.70 -6.37
CA THR A 160 5.64 -2.78 -5.29
C THR A 160 6.34 -1.45 -5.53
N ILE A 161 5.58 -0.39 -5.77
CA ILE A 161 6.10 0.95 -6.01
C ILE A 161 6.08 1.74 -4.71
N THR A 162 7.26 1.96 -4.13
CA THR A 162 7.42 2.77 -2.93
C THR A 162 7.42 4.26 -3.26
N VAL A 163 6.59 5.04 -2.57
CA VAL A 163 6.49 6.49 -2.71
C VAL A 163 6.50 7.14 -1.32
N ASP A 164 7.67 7.49 -0.82
CA ASP A 164 7.85 7.77 0.60
C ASP A 164 8.75 8.96 0.94
N GLY A 165 9.17 9.73 -0.07
CA GLY A 165 10.09 10.85 0.12
C GLY A 165 11.48 10.43 0.63
N GLY A 166 11.84 9.15 0.49
CA GLY A 166 13.11 8.57 0.95
C GLY A 166 13.09 8.05 2.39
N TYR A 167 11.92 7.80 2.98
CA TYR A 167 11.83 7.23 4.33
C TYR A 167 12.57 5.90 4.44
N THR A 168 12.31 4.96 3.54
CA THR A 168 12.94 3.63 3.51
C THR A 168 14.44 3.71 3.29
N LEU A 169 14.93 4.72 2.57
CA LEU A 169 16.36 5.01 2.44
C LEU A 169 16.99 5.39 3.79
N ALA A 170 16.31 6.21 4.60
CA ALA A 170 16.82 6.66 5.90
C ALA A 170 16.65 5.61 7.00
N ALA A 171 15.53 4.89 7.02
CA ALA A 171 15.20 3.89 8.05
C ALA A 171 15.84 2.51 7.79
N GLY A 172 16.16 2.21 6.53
CA GLY A 172 16.48 0.87 6.06
C GLY A 172 15.24 -0.01 5.93
N MET A 173 15.28 -0.92 4.95
CA MET A 173 14.33 -2.03 4.84
C MET A 173 14.74 -3.15 5.79
#